data_AF-A0A1G2T851-F1
#
_entry.id   AF-A0A1G2T851-F1
#
_cell.length_a   1.000
_cell.length_b   1.000
_cell.length_c   1.000
_cell.angle_alpha   90.00
_cell.angle_beta   90.00
_cell.angle_gamma   90.00
#
_symmetry.space_group_name_H-M   'P 1'
#
loop_
_entity.id
_entity.type
_entity.pdbx_description
1 polymer ?
#
loop_
_entity_poly.entity_id
_entity_poly.type
_entity_poly.pdbx_seq_one_letter_code
_entity_poly.pdbx_strand_id
1 'polypeptide(L)'
;MNNQKGFANIVLIIVIVAIVAVGGYFVFVKKTPQVVQETTTPTPNQVTQQPSKVSVKATNPILQQVEKTVISFLEARKQRDFNQAKPFLTSELAKTIDPVEFAGTSNPHISRFEIISSKFMHYGETCLVETKIYYEYTSQGETGSTTNRYYVTCTEGTTKYLIEAFPYVPPVNTASLVPVKVFFEKSELQTFPVTRYIPKTSQVAKATLEVLLLGLSDAEMDSGYFNELPVGSKLKSLSIVDGEARPDFTGRIQAGGGSSSMGIRVEQITKTLLQFPTVKTVKISVEGSSSDIFQP
;
A
#
# COMPACT_ATOMS: atom_id res chain seq x y z
N MET A 1 -22.80 26.80 22.31
CA MET A 1 -21.68 26.28 23.13
C MET A 1 -21.24 24.94 22.56
N ASN A 2 -19.93 24.78 22.43
CA ASN A 2 -19.17 23.69 21.78
C ASN A 2 -19.64 22.26 22.06
N ASN A 3 -19.50 21.38 21.05
CA ASN A 3 -18.80 20.11 21.28
C ASN A 3 -18.20 19.51 19.98
N GLN A 4 -16.97 19.91 19.64
CA GLN A 4 -16.07 19.16 18.77
C GLN A 4 -15.12 18.33 19.64
N LYS A 5 -15.46 17.07 19.91
CA LYS A 5 -14.51 16.05 20.38
C LYS A 5 -14.93 14.69 19.80
N GLY A 6 -14.17 14.20 18.82
CA GLY A 6 -14.41 12.87 18.24
C GLY A 6 -13.58 12.48 17.02
N PHE A 7 -12.80 13.40 16.42
CA PHE A 7 -12.13 13.15 15.13
C PHE A 7 -10.71 12.56 15.22
N ALA A 8 -10.13 12.41 16.41
CA ALA A 8 -8.72 12.01 16.54
C ALA A 8 -8.45 10.48 16.51
N ASN A 9 -9.47 9.62 16.67
CA ASN A 9 -9.26 8.16 16.84
C ASN A 9 -9.38 7.33 15.55
N ILE A 10 -9.77 7.91 14.41
CA ILE A 10 -10.02 7.14 13.17
C ILE A 10 -8.74 6.99 12.33
N VAL A 11 -7.85 7.98 12.35
CA VAL A 11 -6.60 7.96 11.56
C VAL A 11 -5.57 6.96 12.10
N LEU A 12 -5.57 6.71 13.41
CA LEU A 12 -4.64 5.77 14.05
C LEU A 12 -5.00 4.28 13.78
N ILE A 13 -6.25 3.99 13.42
CA ILE A 13 -6.74 2.61 13.23
C ILE A 13 -6.47 2.09 11.81
N ILE A 14 -6.43 2.98 10.80
CA ILE A 14 -6.12 2.62 9.39
C ILE A 14 -4.66 2.14 9.24
N VAL A 15 -3.76 2.69 10.06
CA VAL A 15 -2.34 2.30 10.13
C VAL A 15 -2.17 0.85 10.57
N ILE A 16 -3.11 0.28 11.31
CA ILE A 16 -2.94 -1.04 11.90
C ILE A 16 -3.30 -2.16 10.90
N VAL A 17 -3.88 -1.95 9.70
CA VAL A 17 -4.54 -3.05 8.93
C VAL A 17 -3.64 -3.98 8.09
N ALA A 18 -2.49 -3.56 7.56
CA ALA A 18 -1.93 -4.25 6.39
C ALA A 18 -0.78 -5.23 6.64
N ILE A 19 -0.75 -5.90 7.79
CA ILE A 19 0.36 -6.85 8.06
C ILE A 19 -0.02 -8.25 8.46
N VAL A 20 -1.27 -8.54 8.77
CA VAL A 20 -1.55 -9.92 9.18
C VAL A 20 -1.61 -10.91 8.00
N ALA A 21 -1.38 -10.47 6.77
CA ALA A 21 -1.37 -11.35 5.60
C ALA A 21 -0.11 -12.23 5.42
N VAL A 22 0.86 -12.26 6.35
CA VAL A 22 2.01 -13.19 6.26
C VAL A 22 2.22 -13.91 7.59
N GLY A 23 1.53 -15.03 7.80
CA GLY A 23 1.69 -15.81 9.04
C GLY A 23 0.90 -17.10 9.10
N GLY A 24 0.89 -17.88 8.02
CA GLY A 24 0.33 -19.23 8.01
C GLY A 24 1.29 -20.24 7.42
N TYR A 25 2.47 -20.45 8.04
CA TYR A 25 3.26 -21.66 7.83
C TYR A 25 4.32 -21.85 8.92
N PHE A 26 4.08 -22.75 9.87
CA PHE A 26 5.02 -23.27 10.88
C PHE A 26 4.26 -24.36 11.67
N VAL A 27 4.73 -25.57 12.03
CA VAL A 27 6.00 -26.30 11.98
C VAL A 27 5.63 -27.79 12.11
N PHE A 28 6.33 -28.71 11.42
CA PHE A 28 6.47 -30.10 11.87
C PHE A 28 7.78 -30.22 12.68
N VAL A 29 7.68 -30.44 13.99
CA VAL A 29 8.83 -30.54 14.92
C VAL A 29 9.30 -32.00 14.97
N LYS A 30 10.60 -32.25 14.80
CA LYS A 30 11.27 -33.38 15.45
C LYS A 30 12.61 -32.98 16.07
N LYS A 31 12.57 -32.98 17.41
CA LYS A 31 13.57 -33.31 18.45
C LYS A 31 15.06 -32.95 18.25
N THR A 32 15.54 -32.12 19.18
CA THR A 32 16.94 -31.95 19.62
C THR A 32 17.52 -33.20 20.30
N PRO A 33 18.86 -33.35 20.31
CA PRO A 33 19.54 -33.44 21.61
C PRO A 33 20.91 -32.71 21.72
N GLN A 34 21.07 -32.10 22.89
CA GLN A 34 22.22 -31.90 23.82
C GLN A 34 23.67 -31.55 23.39
N VAL A 35 24.12 -30.40 23.91
CA VAL A 35 25.28 -30.10 24.80
C VAL A 35 26.52 -31.03 24.76
N VAL A 36 27.68 -30.45 24.42
CA VAL A 36 28.98 -30.67 25.09
C VAL A 36 29.74 -29.33 25.15
N GLN A 37 30.36 -29.07 26.30
CA GLN A 37 31.07 -27.87 26.72
C GLN A 37 32.54 -28.26 26.94
N GLU A 38 33.51 -27.49 26.45
CA GLU A 38 34.91 -27.61 26.88
C GLU A 38 35.64 -26.25 26.86
N THR A 39 36.52 -26.09 27.85
CA THR A 39 37.18 -24.85 28.33
C THR A 39 38.70 -25.07 28.32
N THR A 40 39.53 -24.04 28.03
CA THR A 40 40.83 -23.74 28.70
C THR A 40 41.57 -22.48 28.13
N THR A 41 41.54 -21.37 28.90
CA THR A 41 42.60 -20.45 29.47
C THR A 41 44.00 -20.20 28.77
N PRO A 42 44.86 -19.19 29.13
CA PRO A 42 44.85 -17.69 29.03
C PRO A 42 46.13 -16.95 28.42
N THR A 43 45.94 -15.73 27.84
CA THR A 43 46.73 -14.41 27.86
C THR A 43 48.21 -14.35 27.35
N PRO A 44 48.81 -13.23 26.80
CA PRO A 44 48.50 -11.80 27.01
C PRO A 44 48.59 -10.75 25.85
N ASN A 45 47.84 -9.67 26.06
CA ASN A 45 48.01 -8.24 25.69
C ASN A 45 48.43 -7.82 24.26
N GLN A 46 47.55 -7.06 23.60
CA GLN A 46 47.88 -5.71 23.11
C GLN A 46 46.63 -4.83 22.92
N VAL A 47 46.70 -3.61 23.46
CA VAL A 47 45.71 -2.54 23.40
C VAL A 47 45.86 -1.82 22.05
N THR A 48 44.81 -1.69 21.23
CA THR A 48 44.41 -0.40 20.62
C THR A 48 43.11 -0.49 19.79
N GLN A 49 42.22 0.46 20.06
CA GLN A 49 41.19 1.05 19.18
C GLN A 49 40.05 0.16 18.68
N GLN A 50 38.85 0.46 19.18
CA GLN A 50 37.57 -0.02 18.72
C GLN A 50 37.10 0.78 17.49
N PRO A 51 36.89 0.15 16.32
CA PRO A 51 36.10 0.74 15.25
C PRO A 51 34.64 0.28 15.37
N SER A 52 33.75 1.26 15.38
CA SER A 52 32.29 1.16 15.32
C SER A 52 31.80 0.13 14.29
N LYS A 53 30.84 -0.72 14.68
CA LYS A 53 30.14 -1.62 13.77
C LYS A 53 29.44 -0.81 12.66
N VAL A 54 29.92 -1.03 11.45
CA VAL A 54 29.38 -0.51 10.18
C VAL A 54 28.02 -1.13 9.91
N SER A 55 27.01 -0.28 9.67
CA SER A 55 25.71 -0.66 9.11
C SER A 55 25.88 -1.13 7.67
N VAL A 56 25.43 -2.34 7.34
CA VAL A 56 25.59 -2.94 6.01
C VAL A 56 24.63 -2.29 5.01
N LYS A 57 25.16 -1.33 4.25
CA LYS A 57 24.53 -0.70 3.07
C LYS A 57 24.54 -1.71 1.91
N ALA A 58 23.47 -1.78 1.11
CA ALA A 58 23.29 -2.79 0.06
C ALA A 58 24.51 -2.88 -0.90
N THR A 59 25.11 -4.07 -1.01
CA THR A 59 26.34 -4.34 -1.78
C THR A 59 26.09 -4.52 -3.29
N ASN A 60 24.83 -4.56 -3.75
CA ASN A 60 24.48 -4.83 -5.14
C ASN A 60 24.34 -3.51 -5.95
N PRO A 61 25.10 -3.34 -7.07
CA PRO A 61 25.05 -2.12 -7.89
C PRO A 61 23.67 -1.77 -8.46
N ILE A 62 22.85 -2.77 -8.80
CA ILE A 62 21.49 -2.56 -9.31
C ILE A 62 20.61 -1.96 -8.22
N LEU A 63 20.65 -2.54 -7.00
CA LEU A 63 19.87 -2.02 -5.86
C LEU A 63 20.29 -0.59 -5.50
N GLN A 64 21.59 -0.26 -5.59
CA GLN A 64 22.06 1.11 -5.40
C GLN A 64 21.48 2.08 -6.43
N GLN A 65 21.36 1.67 -7.69
CA GLN A 65 20.78 2.51 -8.74
C GLN A 65 19.27 2.66 -8.57
N VAL A 66 18.58 1.60 -8.15
CA VAL A 66 17.17 1.64 -7.78
C VAL A 66 16.91 2.59 -6.61
N GLU A 67 17.72 2.53 -5.54
CA GLU A 67 17.65 3.46 -4.42
C GLU A 67 17.84 4.91 -4.87
N LYS A 68 18.80 5.18 -5.78
CA LYS A 68 19.00 6.52 -6.35
C LYS A 68 17.78 7.02 -7.11
N THR A 69 17.08 6.17 -7.87
CA THR A 69 15.83 6.54 -8.56
C THR A 69 14.77 6.97 -7.55
N VAL A 70 14.57 6.20 -6.47
CA VAL A 70 13.59 6.52 -5.43
C VAL A 70 13.96 7.80 -4.68
N ILE A 71 15.24 7.98 -4.34
CA ILE A 71 15.75 9.20 -3.69
C ILE A 71 15.47 10.42 -4.58
N SER A 72 15.78 10.34 -5.88
CA SER A 72 15.61 11.47 -6.80
C SER A 72 14.12 11.84 -6.97
N PHE A 73 13.24 10.83 -7.03
CA PHE A 73 11.80 11.06 -7.01
C PHE A 73 11.33 11.71 -5.69
N LEU A 74 11.82 11.25 -4.54
CA LEU A 74 11.46 11.79 -3.23
C LEU A 74 11.95 13.23 -3.04
N GLU A 75 13.12 13.57 -3.56
CA GLU A 75 13.59 14.97 -3.59
C GLU A 75 12.67 15.84 -4.44
N ALA A 76 12.27 15.40 -5.64
CA ALA A 76 11.30 16.13 -6.45
C ALA A 76 9.95 16.27 -5.75
N ARG A 77 9.49 15.22 -5.05
CA ARG A 77 8.25 15.23 -4.26
C ARG A 77 8.34 16.22 -3.08
N LYS A 78 9.49 16.30 -2.41
CA LYS A 78 9.77 17.26 -1.35
C LYS A 78 9.71 18.71 -1.87
N GLN A 79 10.20 18.95 -3.08
CA GLN A 79 10.08 20.23 -3.77
C GLN A 79 8.68 20.52 -4.34
N ARG A 80 7.75 19.58 -4.23
CA ARG A 80 6.37 19.70 -4.74
C ARG A 80 6.33 20.00 -6.25
N ASP A 81 7.37 19.61 -6.99
CA ASP A 81 7.51 19.88 -8.41
C ASP A 81 7.30 18.57 -9.20
N PHE A 82 6.12 18.44 -9.79
CA PHE A 82 5.79 17.26 -10.59
C PHE A 82 6.65 17.16 -11.87
N ASN A 83 7.08 18.28 -12.45
CA ASN A 83 7.92 18.25 -13.65
C ASN A 83 9.31 17.69 -13.35
N GLN A 84 9.83 17.94 -12.15
CA GLN A 84 11.08 17.34 -11.67
C GLN A 84 10.92 15.86 -11.30
N ALA A 85 9.71 15.43 -10.90
CA ALA A 85 9.44 14.04 -10.54
C ALA A 85 9.20 13.15 -11.77
N LYS A 86 8.58 13.69 -12.82
CA LYS A 86 8.18 12.98 -14.04
C LYS A 86 9.28 12.13 -14.71
N PRO A 87 10.55 12.56 -14.80
CA PRO A 87 11.62 11.76 -15.41
C PRO A 87 11.92 10.43 -14.70
N PHE A 88 11.50 10.29 -13.43
CA PHE A 88 11.70 9.09 -12.62
C PHE A 88 10.50 8.15 -12.65
N LEU A 89 9.45 8.48 -13.41
CA LEU A 89 8.22 7.69 -13.50
C LEU A 89 8.14 6.98 -14.85
N THR A 90 7.46 5.83 -14.90
CA THR A 90 6.99 5.30 -16.18
C THR A 90 5.99 6.27 -16.83
N SER A 91 5.84 6.19 -18.15
CA SER A 91 4.87 7.04 -18.88
C SER A 91 3.45 6.79 -18.39
N GLU A 92 3.15 5.55 -18.02
CA GLU A 92 1.88 5.07 -17.51
C GLU A 92 1.60 5.69 -16.13
N LEU A 93 2.54 5.59 -15.19
CA LEU A 93 2.39 6.16 -13.85
C LEU A 93 2.33 7.69 -13.91
N ALA A 94 3.13 8.34 -14.75
CA ALA A 94 3.10 9.80 -14.89
C ALA A 94 1.72 10.32 -15.36
N LYS A 95 0.96 9.53 -16.14
CA LYS A 95 -0.38 9.92 -16.61
C LYS A 95 -1.45 9.82 -15.52
N THR A 96 -1.23 9.03 -14.46
CA THR A 96 -2.22 8.85 -13.39
C THR A 96 -2.10 9.89 -12.28
N ILE A 97 -1.01 10.65 -12.26
CA ILE A 97 -0.73 11.65 -11.23
C ILE A 97 -1.26 13.01 -11.67
N ASP A 98 -2.15 13.58 -10.86
CA ASP A 98 -2.56 14.98 -11.00
C ASP A 98 -1.44 15.91 -10.48
N PRO A 99 -0.92 16.84 -11.30
CA PRO A 99 0.18 17.73 -10.89
C PRO A 99 -0.20 18.68 -9.73
N VAL A 100 -1.46 19.07 -9.60
CA VAL A 100 -1.97 19.93 -8.53
C VAL A 100 -2.05 19.14 -7.22
N GLU A 101 -2.56 17.90 -7.24
CA GLU A 101 -2.52 17.00 -6.09
C GLU A 101 -1.07 16.66 -5.69
N PHE A 102 -0.18 16.47 -6.67
CA PHE A 102 1.24 16.21 -6.43
C PHE A 102 1.89 17.41 -5.73
N ALA A 103 1.68 18.63 -6.23
CA ALA A 103 2.20 19.82 -5.60
C ALA A 103 1.66 19.97 -4.17
N GLY A 104 0.36 19.74 -3.99
CA GLY A 104 -0.31 19.84 -2.70
C GLY A 104 -0.38 21.29 -2.20
N THR A 105 -1.49 21.66 -1.58
CA THR A 105 -1.79 23.07 -1.25
C THR A 105 -1.50 23.45 0.20
N SER A 106 -1.05 22.52 1.06
CA SER A 106 -0.87 22.77 2.50
C SER A 106 0.14 21.84 3.20
N ASN A 107 0.53 22.19 4.43
CA ASN A 107 1.35 21.39 5.33
C ASN A 107 0.62 20.10 5.80
N PRO A 108 1.34 19.02 6.16
CA PRO A 108 2.80 18.98 6.32
C PRO A 108 3.54 18.73 5.00
N HIS A 109 4.80 19.18 4.93
CA HIS A 109 5.70 18.85 3.83
C HIS A 109 6.70 17.77 4.26
N ILE A 110 7.33 17.13 3.29
CA ILE A 110 8.39 16.15 3.56
C ILE A 110 9.61 16.90 4.12
N SER A 111 9.99 16.64 5.36
CA SER A 111 11.20 17.21 5.96
C SER A 111 12.44 16.46 5.44
N ARG A 112 12.41 15.14 5.59
CA ARG A 112 13.46 14.21 5.19
C ARG A 112 12.88 12.83 4.95
N PHE A 113 13.71 11.93 4.42
CA PHE A 113 13.38 10.54 4.24
C PHE A 113 14.62 9.67 4.36
N GLU A 114 14.42 8.38 4.59
CA GLU A 114 15.47 7.38 4.76
C GLU A 114 15.11 6.14 3.95
N ILE A 115 16.08 5.56 3.23
CA ILE A 115 15.90 4.21 2.69
C ILE A 115 16.03 3.22 3.86
N ILE A 116 15.01 2.39 4.05
CA ILE A 116 14.97 1.34 5.07
C ILE A 116 15.59 0.06 4.50
N SER A 117 15.13 -0.34 3.31
CA SER A 117 15.55 -1.57 2.66
C SER A 117 15.38 -1.48 1.15
N SER A 118 16.16 -2.29 0.42
CA SER A 118 15.97 -2.53 -1.00
C SER A 118 16.18 -4.03 -1.28
N LYS A 119 15.35 -4.61 -2.13
CA LYS A 119 15.46 -6.02 -2.53
C LYS A 119 14.91 -6.28 -3.92
N PHE A 120 15.42 -7.32 -4.58
CA PHE A 120 14.79 -7.88 -5.77
C PHE A 120 13.45 -8.55 -5.38
N MET A 121 12.44 -8.38 -6.21
CA MET A 121 11.17 -9.08 -6.14
C MET A 121 11.23 -10.36 -6.99
N HIS A 122 10.21 -11.22 -6.90
CA HIS A 122 10.13 -12.47 -7.66
C HIS A 122 10.36 -12.22 -9.16
N TYR A 123 11.13 -13.09 -9.81
CA TYR A 123 11.62 -12.95 -11.20
C TYR A 123 12.70 -11.89 -11.49
N GLY A 124 13.12 -11.07 -10.51
CA GLY A 124 14.33 -10.23 -10.61
C GLY A 124 14.24 -8.99 -11.50
N GLU A 125 13.14 -8.77 -12.21
CA GLU A 125 12.93 -7.61 -13.08
C GLU A 125 12.42 -6.36 -12.35
N THR A 126 11.86 -6.55 -11.16
CA THR A 126 11.33 -5.49 -10.30
C THR A 126 12.03 -5.51 -8.95
N CYS A 127 12.32 -4.32 -8.42
CA CYS A 127 12.90 -4.14 -7.11
C CYS A 127 11.93 -3.35 -6.23
N LEU A 128 11.86 -3.75 -4.97
CA LEU A 128 11.13 -3.03 -3.93
C LEU A 128 12.11 -2.20 -3.11
N VAL A 129 11.80 -0.92 -2.93
CA VAL A 129 12.48 -0.04 -1.99
C VAL A 129 11.49 0.41 -0.92
N GLU A 130 11.83 0.14 0.33
CA GLU A 130 11.09 0.63 1.48
C GLU A 130 11.78 1.90 1.99
N THR A 131 10.99 2.95 2.22
CA THR A 131 11.49 4.25 2.69
C THR A 131 10.68 4.71 3.87
N LYS A 132 11.32 5.42 4.81
CA LYS A 132 10.64 6.16 5.86
C LYS A 132 10.62 7.63 5.48
N ILE A 133 9.45 8.24 5.38
CA ILE A 133 9.26 9.65 5.03
C ILE A 133 8.79 10.38 6.27
N TYR A 134 9.49 11.44 6.64
CA TYR A 134 9.19 12.27 7.79
C TYR A 134 8.52 13.56 7.31
N TYR A 135 7.55 14.00 8.08
CA TYR A 135 6.69 15.13 7.75
C TYR A 135 6.82 16.20 8.81
N GLU A 136 6.84 17.47 8.39
CA GLU A 136 6.90 18.61 9.29
C GLU A 136 5.86 19.68 8.95
N TYR A 137 5.43 20.39 10.00
CA TYR A 137 4.72 21.65 9.88
C TYR A 137 5.72 22.77 10.17
N THR A 138 5.70 23.81 9.34
CA THR A 138 6.62 24.97 9.40
C THR A 138 6.70 25.63 10.79
N SER A 139 5.69 25.44 11.64
CA SER A 139 5.61 26.00 12.99
C SER A 139 5.77 24.99 14.14
N GLN A 140 5.89 23.69 13.86
CA GLN A 140 5.85 22.64 14.90
C GLN A 140 6.96 21.58 14.78
N GLY A 141 7.81 21.65 13.75
CA GLY A 141 8.86 20.65 13.50
C GLY A 141 8.30 19.32 12.98
N GLU A 142 9.08 18.24 13.06
CA GLU A 142 8.65 16.90 12.60
C GLU A 142 7.45 16.40 13.41
N THR A 143 6.32 16.17 12.74
CA THR A 143 5.05 15.77 13.35
C THR A 143 4.75 14.28 13.19
N GLY A 144 5.51 13.57 12.37
CA GLY A 144 5.33 12.13 12.18
C GLY A 144 6.11 11.59 11.00
N SER A 145 6.00 10.28 10.80
CA SER A 145 6.59 9.59 9.67
C SER A 145 5.69 8.50 9.14
N THR A 146 5.72 8.27 7.83
CA THR A 146 5.15 7.07 7.21
C THR A 146 6.28 6.20 6.66
N THR A 147 6.03 4.91 6.53
CA THR A 147 6.85 4.08 5.64
C THR A 147 6.14 4.01 4.29
N ASN A 148 6.88 4.01 3.19
CA ASN A 148 6.36 3.89 1.83
C ASN A 148 7.14 2.81 1.08
N ARG A 149 6.47 2.17 0.12
CA ARG A 149 7.00 1.15 -0.79
C ARG A 149 7.03 1.68 -2.21
N TYR A 150 8.18 1.55 -2.85
CA TYR A 150 8.40 1.94 -4.24
C TYR A 150 8.81 0.73 -5.05
N TYR A 151 8.08 0.47 -6.13
CA TYR A 151 8.38 -0.58 -7.08
C TYR A 151 9.09 0.05 -8.28
N VAL A 152 10.25 -0.49 -8.64
CA VAL A 152 11.17 0.08 -9.62
C VAL A 152 11.62 -1.01 -10.58
N THR A 153 11.70 -0.71 -11.88
CA THR A 153 12.33 -1.63 -12.84
C THR A 153 13.80 -1.81 -12.49
N CYS A 154 14.28 -3.06 -12.44
CA CYS A 154 15.66 -3.33 -12.05
C CYS A 154 16.36 -4.47 -12.80
N THR A 155 16.19 -4.47 -14.13
CA THR A 155 17.04 -5.29 -15.02
C THR A 155 18.38 -4.60 -15.31
N GLU A 156 19.36 -5.38 -15.76
CA GLU A 156 20.69 -4.87 -16.11
C GLU A 156 20.58 -3.71 -17.12
N GLY A 157 20.98 -2.51 -16.69
CA GLY A 157 21.04 -1.31 -17.53
C GLY A 157 19.76 -0.47 -17.65
N THR A 158 18.64 -0.83 -17.00
CA THR A 158 17.34 -0.12 -17.19
C THR A 158 16.70 0.46 -15.91
N THR A 159 17.45 0.54 -14.82
CA THR A 159 17.01 1.10 -13.53
C THR A 159 16.82 2.61 -13.61
N LYS A 160 15.67 3.06 -14.13
CA LYS A 160 15.39 4.50 -14.28
C LYS A 160 13.99 4.91 -13.83
N TYR A 161 13.04 3.98 -13.77
CA TYR A 161 11.64 4.34 -13.65
C TYR A 161 10.96 3.64 -12.46
N LEU A 162 10.28 4.44 -11.65
CA LEU A 162 9.27 4.00 -10.71
C LEU A 162 8.06 3.50 -11.49
N ILE A 163 7.62 2.30 -11.14
CA ILE A 163 6.41 1.65 -11.63
C ILE A 163 5.25 2.05 -10.72
N GLU A 164 5.49 2.11 -9.40
CA GLU A 164 4.44 2.37 -8.42
C GLU A 164 4.99 2.87 -7.07
N ALA A 165 4.14 3.59 -6.32
CA ALA A 165 4.46 4.12 -5.01
C ALA A 165 3.24 4.03 -4.07
N PHE A 166 3.38 3.34 -2.94
CA PHE A 166 2.32 3.18 -1.95
C PHE A 166 2.77 3.49 -0.53
N PRO A 167 1.87 3.97 0.35
CA PRO A 167 2.12 3.92 1.78
C PRO A 167 2.21 2.46 2.24
N TYR A 168 3.27 2.15 2.98
CA TYR A 168 3.34 0.92 3.76
C TYR A 168 2.37 1.01 4.93
N VAL A 169 1.58 -0.03 5.08
CA VAL A 169 0.62 -0.11 6.19
C VAL A 169 1.13 -1.19 7.17
N PRO A 170 1.42 -0.85 8.45
CA PRO A 170 2.14 -1.69 9.42
C PRO A 170 1.33 -2.84 10.11
N PRO A 171 1.97 -3.69 10.97
CA PRO A 171 1.36 -4.79 11.78
C PRO A 171 0.01 -4.51 12.39
N VAL A 172 -1.01 -5.28 12.01
CA VAL A 172 -2.22 -5.38 12.84
C VAL A 172 -1.91 -6.28 14.01
N ASN A 173 -2.35 -5.88 15.19
CA ASN A 173 -2.62 -6.85 16.23
C ASN A 173 -3.72 -7.83 15.77
N THR A 174 -3.31 -9.05 15.44
CA THR A 174 -4.12 -10.15 14.91
C THR A 174 -5.34 -10.47 15.78
N ALA A 175 -5.25 -10.24 17.10
CA ALA A 175 -6.29 -10.55 18.08
C ALA A 175 -7.58 -9.72 17.93
N SER A 176 -7.57 -8.69 17.06
CA SER A 176 -8.69 -7.77 16.85
C SER A 176 -9.20 -7.74 15.40
N LEU A 177 -8.77 -8.69 14.57
CA LEU A 177 -9.15 -8.76 13.17
C LEU A 177 -10.45 -9.55 12.97
N VAL A 178 -11.21 -9.12 11.97
CA VAL A 178 -12.36 -9.85 11.44
C VAL A 178 -12.13 -10.16 9.96
N PRO A 179 -12.46 -11.39 9.51
CA PRO A 179 -12.37 -11.74 8.11
C PRO A 179 -13.48 -11.03 7.33
N VAL A 180 -13.13 -10.56 6.14
CA VAL A 180 -14.04 -10.00 5.14
C VAL A 180 -13.67 -10.53 3.76
N LYS A 181 -14.59 -10.48 2.80
CA LYS A 181 -14.32 -10.90 1.42
C LYS A 181 -14.23 -9.66 0.53
N VAL A 182 -13.20 -9.57 -0.29
CA VAL A 182 -13.17 -8.65 -1.45
C VAL A 182 -13.26 -9.48 -2.71
N PHE A 183 -13.90 -8.97 -3.75
CA PHE A 183 -14.11 -9.74 -4.98
C PHE A 183 -13.22 -9.19 -6.09
N PHE A 184 -12.44 -10.07 -6.70
CA PHE A 184 -11.52 -9.78 -7.80
C PHE A 184 -11.84 -10.71 -8.97
N GLU A 185 -11.55 -10.27 -10.20
CA GLU A 185 -11.68 -11.10 -11.39
C GLU A 185 -10.67 -12.26 -11.36
N LYS A 186 -11.02 -13.40 -11.97
CA LYS A 186 -10.07 -14.52 -12.14
C LYS A 186 -10.28 -15.31 -13.42
N SER A 187 -11.52 -15.55 -13.83
CA SER A 187 -11.83 -16.34 -15.02
C SER A 187 -13.04 -15.77 -15.74
N GLU A 188 -12.92 -15.55 -17.05
CA GLU A 188 -14.04 -15.26 -17.96
C GLU A 188 -15.03 -14.21 -17.44
N LEU A 189 -14.53 -13.02 -17.06
CA LEU A 189 -15.39 -11.93 -16.60
C LEU A 189 -16.26 -12.33 -15.38
N GLN A 190 -15.72 -13.14 -14.48
CA GLN A 190 -16.36 -13.46 -13.20
C GLN A 190 -15.46 -13.10 -12.03
N THR A 191 -16.10 -12.57 -11.00
CA THR A 191 -15.43 -12.19 -9.76
C THR A 191 -15.55 -13.26 -8.68
N PHE A 192 -14.44 -13.54 -8.02
CA PHE A 192 -14.30 -14.55 -6.97
C PHE A 192 -13.88 -13.88 -5.65
N PRO A 193 -14.37 -14.38 -4.50
CA PRO A 193 -14.01 -13.82 -3.21
C PRO A 193 -12.56 -14.15 -2.86
N VAL A 194 -11.86 -13.17 -2.32
CA VAL A 194 -10.61 -13.32 -1.62
C VAL A 194 -10.79 -12.85 -0.18
N THR A 195 -10.43 -13.71 0.77
CA THR A 195 -10.54 -13.39 2.20
C THR A 195 -9.43 -12.44 2.59
N ARG A 196 -9.82 -11.28 3.11
CA ARG A 196 -8.97 -10.27 3.72
C ARG A 196 -9.31 -10.14 5.19
N TYR A 197 -8.46 -9.48 5.94
CA TYR A 197 -8.69 -9.22 7.36
C TYR A 197 -8.62 -7.72 7.61
N ILE A 198 -9.62 -7.21 8.33
CA ILE A 198 -9.67 -5.81 8.75
C ILE A 198 -9.81 -5.72 10.26
N PRO A 199 -9.34 -4.65 10.92
CA PRO A 199 -9.62 -4.43 12.32
C PRO A 199 -11.12 -4.39 12.55
N LYS A 200 -11.54 -4.87 13.71
CA LYS A 200 -12.90 -4.72 14.17
C LYS A 200 -13.28 -3.24 14.17
N THR A 201 -14.33 -2.91 13.44
CA THR A 201 -14.85 -1.54 13.29
C THR A 201 -16.37 -1.58 13.20
N SER A 202 -17.05 -0.50 13.55
CA SER A 202 -18.47 -0.33 13.26
C SER A 202 -18.74 -0.04 11.78
N GLN A 203 -17.73 0.43 11.04
CA GLN A 203 -17.82 0.79 9.62
C GLN A 203 -17.29 -0.34 8.70
N VAL A 204 -17.68 -1.59 8.97
CA VAL A 204 -17.12 -2.78 8.30
C VAL A 204 -17.22 -2.70 6.78
N ALA A 205 -18.37 -2.28 6.24
CA ALA A 205 -18.58 -2.18 4.80
C ALA A 205 -17.65 -1.16 4.12
N LYS A 206 -17.41 -0.01 4.77
CA LYS A 206 -16.50 1.02 4.28
C LYS A 206 -15.06 0.50 4.26
N ALA A 207 -14.62 -0.08 5.38
CA ALA A 207 -13.28 -0.63 5.50
C ALA A 207 -13.02 -1.73 4.45
N THR A 208 -14.00 -2.57 4.17
CA THR A 208 -13.85 -3.60 3.13
C THR A 208 -13.74 -3.03 1.72
N LEU A 209 -14.49 -1.98 1.38
CA LEU A 209 -14.32 -1.28 0.10
C LEU A 209 -12.95 -0.62 -0.02
N GLU A 210 -12.46 -0.01 1.06
CA GLU A 210 -11.11 0.57 1.07
C GLU A 210 -10.05 -0.51 0.82
N VAL A 211 -10.20 -1.71 1.40
CA VAL A 211 -9.32 -2.86 1.11
C VAL A 211 -9.44 -3.32 -0.34
N LEU A 212 -10.64 -3.34 -0.93
CA LEU A 212 -10.81 -3.65 -2.35
C LEU A 212 -10.06 -2.65 -3.24
N LEU A 213 -10.13 -1.36 -2.91
CA LEU A 213 -9.48 -0.28 -3.66
C LEU A 213 -7.95 -0.27 -3.54
N LEU A 214 -7.37 -0.92 -2.52
CA LEU A 214 -5.92 -1.17 -2.46
C LEU A 214 -5.46 -2.11 -3.59
N GLY A 215 -6.37 -2.91 -4.14
CA GLY A 215 -6.10 -3.84 -5.22
C GLY A 215 -5.53 -5.18 -4.77
N LEU A 216 -4.82 -5.83 -5.68
CA LEU A 216 -4.26 -7.16 -5.49
C LEU A 216 -2.92 -7.10 -4.77
N SER A 217 -2.66 -8.15 -4.01
CA SER A 217 -1.32 -8.50 -3.51
C SER A 217 -0.62 -9.42 -4.49
N ASP A 218 0.71 -9.48 -4.40
CA ASP A 218 1.56 -10.33 -5.26
C ASP A 218 1.07 -11.79 -5.29
N ALA A 219 0.73 -12.37 -4.13
CA ALA A 219 0.24 -13.74 -4.05
C ALA A 219 -1.10 -13.97 -4.76
N GLU A 220 -1.96 -12.95 -4.84
CA GLU A 220 -3.25 -13.04 -5.55
C GLU A 220 -3.04 -12.91 -7.06
N MET A 221 -2.14 -12.03 -7.50
CA MET A 221 -1.73 -11.95 -8.91
C MET A 221 -1.11 -13.28 -9.38
N ASP A 222 -0.19 -13.85 -8.60
CA ASP A 222 0.42 -15.16 -8.86
C ASP A 222 -0.63 -16.30 -8.89
N SER A 223 -1.74 -16.11 -8.18
CA SER A 223 -2.88 -17.04 -8.16
C SER A 223 -3.87 -16.80 -9.32
N GLY A 224 -3.55 -15.90 -10.25
CA GLY A 224 -4.30 -15.60 -11.47
C GLY A 224 -5.46 -14.62 -11.29
N TYR A 225 -5.49 -13.84 -10.22
CA TYR A 225 -6.51 -12.80 -10.04
C TYR A 225 -6.15 -11.52 -10.80
N PHE A 226 -7.19 -10.80 -11.24
CA PHE A 226 -7.13 -9.51 -11.90
C PHE A 226 -8.03 -8.50 -11.17
N ASN A 227 -7.68 -7.22 -11.28
CA ASN A 227 -8.46 -6.13 -10.72
C ASN A 227 -8.75 -5.11 -11.81
N GLU A 228 -10.02 -4.95 -12.13
CA GLU A 228 -10.45 -3.99 -13.15
C GLU A 228 -10.59 -2.58 -12.58
N LEU A 229 -10.57 -2.40 -11.25
CA LEU A 229 -10.61 -1.09 -10.63
C LEU A 229 -9.30 -0.33 -10.90
N PRO A 230 -9.33 0.85 -11.55
CA PRO A 230 -8.13 1.59 -11.84
C PRO A 230 -7.37 1.96 -10.56
N VAL A 231 -6.05 1.77 -10.56
CA VAL A 231 -5.19 2.18 -9.45
C VAL A 231 -5.40 3.66 -9.15
N GLY A 232 -5.48 3.98 -7.85
CA GLY A 232 -5.76 5.32 -7.35
C GLY A 232 -7.24 5.70 -7.30
N SER A 233 -8.16 4.75 -7.58
CA SER A 233 -9.59 4.94 -7.31
C SER A 233 -9.82 5.19 -5.83
N LYS A 234 -10.61 6.21 -5.48
CA LYS A 234 -10.86 6.60 -4.08
C LYS A 234 -12.36 6.53 -3.78
N LEU A 235 -12.71 6.05 -2.60
CA LEU A 235 -14.07 6.14 -2.05
C LEU A 235 -14.24 7.52 -1.41
N LYS A 236 -15.19 8.33 -1.91
CA LYS A 236 -15.55 9.62 -1.33
C LYS A 236 -16.47 9.44 -0.12
N SER A 237 -17.50 8.62 -0.27
CA SER A 237 -18.46 8.34 0.80
C SER A 237 -19.13 6.98 0.64
N LEU A 238 -19.68 6.46 1.73
CA LEU A 238 -20.57 5.30 1.73
C LEU A 238 -21.71 5.57 2.70
N SER A 239 -22.94 5.44 2.22
CA SER A 239 -24.14 5.41 3.06
C SER A 239 -24.90 4.10 2.87
N ILE A 240 -25.57 3.62 3.90
CA ILE A 240 -26.44 2.45 3.84
C ILE A 240 -27.76 2.83 4.48
N VAL A 241 -28.83 2.84 3.69
CA VAL A 241 -30.18 3.23 4.14
C VAL A 241 -31.16 2.17 3.63
N ASP A 242 -31.97 1.61 4.53
CA ASP A 242 -32.98 0.59 4.22
C ASP A 242 -32.43 -0.62 3.44
N GLY A 243 -31.17 -0.96 3.71
CA GLY A 243 -30.46 -2.05 3.04
C GLY A 243 -29.89 -1.73 1.67
N GLU A 244 -30.06 -0.51 1.14
CA GLU A 244 -29.36 -0.06 -0.06
C GLU A 244 -28.04 0.61 0.30
N ALA A 245 -26.93 0.03 -0.14
CA ALA A 245 -25.61 0.63 -0.02
C ALA A 245 -25.35 1.58 -1.20
N ARG A 246 -24.92 2.81 -0.91
CA ARG A 246 -24.64 3.87 -1.88
C ARG A 246 -23.19 4.33 -1.75
N PRO A 247 -22.22 3.64 -2.37
CA PRO A 247 -20.85 4.13 -2.47
C PRO A 247 -20.75 5.25 -3.52
N ASP A 248 -20.04 6.32 -3.17
CA ASP A 248 -19.63 7.40 -4.09
C ASP A 248 -18.11 7.37 -4.25
N PHE A 249 -17.63 7.30 -5.49
CA PHE A 249 -16.21 7.25 -5.82
C PHE A 249 -15.74 8.51 -6.53
N THR A 250 -14.42 8.73 -6.56
CA THR A 250 -13.82 9.76 -7.42
C THR A 250 -13.82 9.35 -8.89
N GLY A 251 -13.72 10.33 -9.79
CA GLY A 251 -13.74 10.12 -11.25
C GLY A 251 -12.75 9.09 -11.78
N ARG A 252 -11.64 8.84 -11.08
CA ARG A 252 -10.59 7.88 -11.48
C ARG A 252 -11.12 6.48 -11.74
N ILE A 253 -12.19 6.06 -11.04
CA ILE A 253 -12.74 4.71 -11.14
C ILE A 253 -13.31 4.38 -12.52
N GLN A 254 -13.56 5.40 -13.34
CA GLN A 254 -14.08 5.28 -14.70
C GLN A 254 -12.98 5.29 -15.78
N ALA A 255 -11.72 5.46 -15.41
CA ALA A 255 -10.66 5.60 -16.40
C ALA A 255 -10.32 4.27 -17.10
N GLY A 256 -10.24 4.29 -18.43
CA GLY A 256 -9.77 3.18 -19.26
C GLY A 256 -10.69 1.95 -19.27
N GLY A 257 -10.36 0.97 -20.12
CA GLY A 257 -11.15 -0.25 -20.31
C GLY A 257 -12.31 -0.07 -21.31
N GLY A 258 -12.92 -1.20 -21.70
CA GLY A 258 -14.15 -1.23 -22.50
C GLY A 258 -15.35 -1.70 -21.67
N SER A 259 -16.47 -2.01 -22.32
CA SER A 259 -17.73 -2.37 -21.65
C SER A 259 -17.60 -3.57 -20.71
N SER A 260 -16.80 -4.57 -21.07
CA SER A 260 -16.51 -5.73 -20.22
C SER A 260 -15.80 -5.32 -18.91
N SER A 261 -14.75 -4.50 -18.99
CA SER A 261 -14.01 -3.98 -17.83
C SER A 261 -14.96 -3.20 -16.90
N MET A 262 -15.78 -2.31 -17.49
CA MET A 262 -16.76 -1.54 -16.73
C MET A 262 -17.76 -2.44 -15.98
N GLY A 263 -18.25 -3.50 -16.64
CA GLY A 263 -19.12 -4.50 -16.03
C GLY A 263 -18.46 -5.18 -14.81
N ILE A 264 -17.18 -5.56 -14.93
CA ILE A 264 -16.45 -6.21 -13.84
C ILE A 264 -16.18 -5.27 -12.67
N ARG A 265 -15.89 -3.99 -12.91
CA ARG A 265 -15.76 -3.00 -11.82
C ARG A 265 -17.03 -2.94 -10.97
N VAL A 266 -18.18 -2.84 -11.64
CA VAL A 266 -19.50 -2.83 -10.98
C VAL A 266 -19.70 -4.13 -10.19
N GLU A 267 -19.36 -5.28 -10.78
CA GLU A 267 -19.49 -6.58 -10.12
C GLU A 267 -18.60 -6.72 -8.88
N GLN A 268 -17.32 -6.35 -8.97
CA GLN A 268 -16.35 -6.38 -7.87
C GLN A 268 -16.84 -5.55 -6.66
N ILE A 269 -17.30 -4.31 -6.91
CA ILE A 269 -17.84 -3.42 -5.87
C ILE A 269 -19.13 -4.01 -5.28
N THR A 270 -20.04 -4.46 -6.15
CA THR A 270 -21.37 -4.93 -5.75
C THR A 270 -21.29 -6.20 -4.91
N LYS A 271 -20.56 -7.24 -5.36
CA LYS A 271 -20.41 -8.48 -4.58
C LYS A 271 -19.67 -8.26 -3.26
N THR A 272 -18.71 -7.34 -3.24
CA THR A 272 -18.01 -6.96 -2.00
C THR A 272 -18.98 -6.36 -0.99
N LEU A 273 -19.95 -5.53 -1.39
CA LEU A 273 -20.93 -4.97 -0.46
C LEU A 273 -22.06 -5.95 -0.10
N LEU A 274 -22.52 -6.76 -1.05
CA LEU A 274 -23.59 -7.75 -0.83
C LEU A 274 -23.21 -8.90 0.11
N GLN A 275 -21.94 -9.04 0.48
CA GLN A 275 -21.54 -10.01 1.49
C GLN A 275 -22.17 -9.73 2.86
N PHE A 276 -22.53 -8.47 3.14
CA PHE A 276 -23.06 -8.06 4.43
C PHE A 276 -24.56 -8.30 4.48
N PRO A 277 -25.08 -9.05 5.47
CA PRO A 277 -26.51 -9.40 5.52
C PRO A 277 -27.45 -8.20 5.56
N THR A 278 -26.98 -7.05 6.05
CA THR A 278 -27.73 -5.80 6.11
C THR A 278 -27.80 -5.06 4.77
N VAL A 279 -26.99 -5.44 3.78
CA VAL A 279 -26.98 -4.86 2.43
C VAL A 279 -27.74 -5.79 1.49
N LYS A 280 -28.76 -5.26 0.82
CA LYS A 280 -29.67 -5.96 -0.10
C LYS A 280 -29.46 -5.51 -1.54
N THR A 281 -29.18 -4.24 -1.74
CA THR A 281 -28.91 -3.64 -3.06
C THR A 281 -27.72 -2.70 -2.97
N VAL A 282 -27.11 -2.42 -4.13
CA VAL A 282 -25.99 -1.48 -4.25
C VAL A 282 -26.30 -0.51 -5.38
N LYS A 283 -26.19 0.79 -5.11
CA LYS A 283 -26.31 1.85 -6.10
C LYS A 283 -25.04 2.68 -6.11
N ILE A 284 -24.20 2.45 -7.11
CA ILE A 284 -22.91 3.11 -7.24
C ILE A 284 -23.09 4.53 -7.79
N SER A 285 -22.26 5.46 -7.34
CA SER A 285 -22.14 6.81 -7.89
C SER A 285 -20.67 7.20 -8.08
N VAL A 286 -20.42 8.11 -9.01
CA VAL A 286 -19.12 8.71 -9.26
C VAL A 286 -19.28 10.22 -9.29
N GLU A 287 -18.51 10.91 -8.45
CA GLU A 287 -18.62 12.36 -8.24
C GLU A 287 -20.06 12.82 -7.94
N GLY A 288 -20.84 12.01 -7.22
CA GLY A 288 -22.23 12.27 -6.87
C GLY A 288 -23.25 11.95 -7.98
N SER A 289 -22.81 11.58 -9.19
CA SER A 289 -23.69 11.13 -10.27
C SER A 289 -23.86 9.62 -10.27
N SER A 290 -25.11 9.15 -10.42
CA SER A 290 -25.40 7.72 -10.67
C SER A 290 -25.92 7.45 -12.08
N SER A 291 -26.13 8.50 -12.90
CA SER A 291 -26.48 8.38 -14.31
C SER A 291 -25.21 8.37 -15.16
N ASP A 292 -25.20 7.53 -16.19
CA ASP A 292 -24.12 7.43 -17.19
C ASP A 292 -22.73 7.14 -16.63
N ILE A 293 -22.67 6.44 -15.49
CA ILE A 293 -21.40 5.93 -14.94
C ILE A 293 -21.08 4.55 -15.52
N PHE A 294 -19.78 4.21 -15.56
CA PHE A 294 -19.30 2.92 -16.07
C PHE A 294 -19.78 2.60 -17.50
N GLN A 295 -19.85 3.62 -18.35
CA GLN A 295 -20.01 3.46 -19.80
C GLN A 295 -18.62 3.35 -20.47
N PRO A 296 -18.48 2.56 -21.55
CA PRO A 296 -17.23 2.46 -22.31
C PRO A 296 -16.87 3.76 -23.05
#